data_AF-A0A3P5XWI7-F1
#
_entry.id   AF-A0A3P5XWI7-F1
#
_cell.length_a   1.000
_cell.length_b   1.000
_cell.length_c   1.000
_cell.angle_alpha   90.00
_cell.angle_beta   90.00
_cell.angle_gamma   90.00
#
_symmetry.space_group_name_H-M   'P 1'
#
loop_
_entity.id
_entity.type
_entity.pdbx_description
1 polymer ?
#
loop_
_entity_poly.entity_id
_entity_poly.type
_entity_poly.pdbx_seq_one_letter_code
_entity_poly.pdbx_strand_id
1 'polypeptide(L)'
;MDLESIKQGNFSSISGTWRRARDGSTLVFDNQGLTDQSLELSISIVDGNVIGSLKQNDSMTGGSIVVFLPAGVSHPYATNEAPDKSDQTKERIWSGNGIAYDDSDFYYKVGN
;
A
#
# COMPACT_ATOMS: atom_id res chain seq x y z
N MET A 1 8.71 7.18 -3.74
CA MET A 1 8.38 6.58 -2.45
C MET A 1 9.59 6.61 -1.54
N ASP A 2 9.54 7.47 -0.52
CA ASP A 2 10.51 7.56 0.56
C ASP A 2 9.91 6.92 1.82
N LEU A 3 10.39 5.72 2.15
CA LEU A 3 9.90 4.96 3.29
C LEU A 3 10.24 5.60 4.64
N GLU A 4 11.36 6.31 4.74
CA GLU A 4 11.76 6.98 6.00
C GLU A 4 10.87 8.18 6.29
N SER A 5 10.46 8.91 5.25
CA SER A 5 9.46 9.97 5.37
C SER A 5 8.09 9.41 5.77
N ILE A 6 7.65 8.30 5.16
CA ILE A 6 6.36 7.66 5.48
C ILE A 6 6.32 7.18 6.94
N LYS A 7 7.41 6.60 7.45
CA LYS A 7 7.53 6.21 8.87
C LYS A 7 7.28 7.38 9.84
N GLN A 8 7.63 8.59 9.42
CA GLN A 8 7.48 9.81 10.21
C GLN A 8 6.13 10.52 9.97
N GLY A 9 5.21 9.88 9.23
CA GLY A 9 3.91 10.46 8.88
C GLY A 9 3.97 11.50 7.76
N ASN A 10 5.08 11.59 7.02
CA ASN A 10 5.19 12.44 5.84
C ASN A 10 4.90 11.62 4.58
N PHE A 11 3.73 11.84 4.00
CA PHE A 11 3.23 11.10 2.83
C PHE A 11 3.46 11.82 1.51
N SER A 12 4.17 12.95 1.50
CA SER A 12 4.44 13.74 0.29
C SER A 12 5.09 12.93 -0.85
N SER A 13 5.93 11.95 -0.51
CA SER A 13 6.59 11.09 -1.51
C SER A 13 5.64 10.12 -2.24
N ILE A 14 4.42 9.93 -1.73
CA ILE A 14 3.38 9.06 -2.30
C ILE A 14 2.09 9.82 -2.63
N SER A 15 2.08 11.15 -2.51
CA SER A 15 0.91 11.97 -2.81
C SER A 15 0.39 11.71 -4.22
N GLY A 16 -0.93 11.62 -4.38
CA GLY A 16 -1.60 11.35 -5.64
C GLY A 16 -2.57 10.18 -5.54
N THR A 17 -3.12 9.81 -6.70
CA THR A 17 -4.13 8.75 -6.81
C THR A 17 -3.47 7.44 -7.21
N TRP A 18 -3.72 6.40 -6.41
CA TRP A 18 -3.27 5.04 -6.63
C TRP A 18 -4.48 4.18 -6.98
N ARG A 19 -4.41 3.40 -8.06
CA ARG A 19 -5.52 2.56 -8.52
C ARG A 19 -5.10 1.11 -8.65
N ARG A 20 -5.93 0.20 -8.13
CA ARG A 20 -5.80 -1.24 -8.28
C ARG A 20 -6.59 -1.70 -9.50
N ALA A 21 -5.97 -2.52 -10.35
CA ALA A 21 -6.61 -2.96 -11.59
C ALA A 21 -7.71 -4.01 -11.37
N ARG A 22 -7.58 -4.88 -10.35
CA ARG A 22 -8.51 -5.99 -10.10
C ARG A 22 -9.96 -5.54 -9.93
N ASP A 23 -10.19 -4.51 -9.12
CA ASP A 23 -11.52 -4.05 -8.71
C ASP A 23 -11.77 -2.56 -9.01
N GLY A 24 -10.74 -1.86 -9.52
CA GLY A 24 -10.81 -0.42 -9.78
C GLY A 24 -10.75 0.45 -8.51
N SER A 25 -10.50 -0.14 -7.34
CA SER A 25 -10.39 0.59 -6.08
C SER A 25 -9.25 1.60 -6.12
N THR A 26 -9.42 2.69 -5.37
CA THR A 26 -8.47 3.79 -5.33
C THR A 26 -8.07 4.15 -3.90
N LEU A 27 -6.79 4.45 -3.71
CA LEU A 27 -6.27 5.13 -2.54
C LEU A 27 -5.75 6.49 -2.98
N VAL A 28 -6.19 7.55 -2.30
CA VAL A 28 -5.78 8.93 -2.62
C VAL A 28 -5.02 9.47 -1.42
N PHE A 29 -3.78 9.90 -1.67
CA PHE A 29 -2.89 10.46 -0.66
C PHE A 29 -2.63 11.93 -0.93
N ASP A 30 -2.65 12.74 0.12
CA ASP A 30 -2.05 14.07 0.13
C ASP A 30 -0.74 14.06 0.93
N ASN A 31 -0.22 15.24 1.27
CA ASN A 31 1.01 15.37 2.04
C ASN A 31 0.85 14.93 3.51
N GLN A 32 -0.37 14.87 4.02
CA GLN A 32 -0.72 14.55 5.40
C GLN A 32 -1.18 13.10 5.58
N GLY A 33 -1.59 12.43 4.50
CA GLY A 33 -1.93 11.01 4.54
C GLY A 33 -3.02 10.64 3.56
N LEU A 34 -3.79 9.61 3.91
CA LEU A 34 -4.94 9.17 3.13
C LEU A 34 -6.06 10.22 3.24
N THR A 35 -6.64 10.62 2.10
CA THR A 35 -7.67 11.67 2.07
C THR A 35 -9.08 11.13 2.37
N ASP A 36 -9.29 9.82 2.26
CA ASP A 36 -10.56 9.19 2.57
C ASP A 36 -10.76 9.10 4.09
N GLN A 37 -11.61 9.99 4.62
CA GLN A 37 -11.90 10.10 6.05
C GLN A 37 -12.73 8.94 6.60
N SER A 38 -13.23 8.03 5.77
CA SER A 38 -13.88 6.80 6.24
C SER A 38 -12.87 5.70 6.60
N LEU A 39 -11.62 5.90 6.22
CA LEU A 39 -10.51 4.96 6.40
C LEU A 39 -9.44 5.57 7.33
N GLU A 40 -8.95 4.75 8.24
CA GLU A 40 -7.81 5.05 9.09
C GLU A 40 -6.60 4.23 8.63
N LEU A 41 -5.50 4.92 8.31
CA LEU A 41 -4.22 4.32 8.00
C LEU A 41 -3.28 4.47 9.20
N SER A 42 -2.89 3.36 9.80
CA SER A 42 -1.86 3.29 10.84
C SER A 42 -0.56 2.72 10.27
N ILE A 43 0.57 3.38 10.49
CA ILE A 43 1.88 2.92 10.04
C ILE A 43 2.60 2.15 11.15
N SER A 44 3.30 1.08 10.80
CA SER A 44 4.08 0.24 11.70
C SER A 44 5.32 -0.29 10.99
N ILE A 45 6.31 -0.71 11.79
CA ILE A 45 7.53 -1.35 11.28
C ILE A 45 7.50 -2.82 11.66
N VAL A 46 7.56 -3.70 10.67
CA VAL A 46 7.59 -5.15 10.86
C VAL A 46 8.77 -5.71 10.07
N ASP A 47 9.72 -6.34 10.76
CA ASP A 47 10.95 -6.90 10.17
C ASP A 47 11.69 -5.91 9.25
N GLY A 48 11.75 -4.63 9.66
CA GLY A 48 12.40 -3.55 8.91
C GLY A 48 11.58 -2.96 7.76
N ASN A 49 10.42 -3.53 7.44
CA ASN A 49 9.51 -3.04 6.39
C ASN A 49 8.51 -2.03 6.94
N VAL A 50 8.13 -1.05 6.12
CA VAL A 50 7.04 -0.11 6.43
C VAL A 50 5.73 -0.75 6.02
N ILE A 51 4.96 -1.18 7.02
CA ILE A 51 3.66 -1.84 6.84
C ILE A 51 2.59 -0.92 7.42
N GLY A 52 1.51 -0.73 6.68
CA GLY A 52 0.32 -0.05 7.15
C GLY A 52 -0.77 -1.03 7.58
N SER A 53 -1.72 -0.53 8.34
CA SER A 53 -3.01 -1.16 8.59
C SER A 53 -4.09 -0.17 8.17
N LEU A 54 -5.00 -0.62 7.31
CA LEU A 54 -6.12 0.17 6.81
C LEU A 54 -7.42 -0.36 7.40
N LYS A 55 -8.11 0.46 8.18
CA LYS A 55 -9.36 0.09 8.86
C LYS A 55 -10.47 1.08 8.49
N GLN A 56 -11.71 0.60 8.39
CA GLN A 56 -12.87 1.51 8.36
C GLN A 56 -13.18 2.03 9.77
N ASN A 57 -13.40 3.34 9.89
CA ASN A 57 -13.62 4.01 11.18
C ASN A 57 -14.77 3.40 11.99
N ASP A 58 -15.87 3.02 11.32
CA ASP A 58 -17.08 2.51 11.97
C ASP A 58 -17.15 0.97 12.04
N SER A 59 -16.09 0.28 11.62
CA SER A 59 -16.08 -1.19 11.54
C SER A 59 -15.43 -1.82 12.78
N MET A 60 -16.14 -2.74 13.43
CA MET A 60 -15.53 -3.67 14.42
C MET A 60 -14.74 -4.81 13.75
N THR A 61 -14.81 -4.91 12.42
CA THR A 61 -14.13 -5.94 11.62
C THR A 61 -12.70 -5.51 11.32
N GLY A 62 -11.77 -6.46 11.36
CA GLY A 62 -10.31 -6.22 11.27
C GLY A 62 -9.88 -5.44 10.03
N GLY A 63 -8.83 -4.63 10.20
CA GLY A 63 -8.21 -3.87 9.11
C GLY A 63 -7.41 -4.75 8.14
N SER A 64 -7.19 -4.24 6.92
CA SER A 64 -6.32 -4.89 5.93
C SER A 64 -4.88 -4.42 6.08
N ILE A 65 -3.92 -5.31 5.80
CA ILE A 65 -2.50 -4.95 5.75
C ILE A 65 -2.28 -4.09 4.52
N VAL A 66 -1.50 -3.02 4.65
CA VAL A 66 -0.98 -2.21 3.56
C VAL A 66 0.53 -2.38 3.48
N VAL A 67 1.08 -2.51 2.28
CA VAL A 67 2.53 -2.64 2.08
C VAL A 67 2.98 -1.60 1.07
N PHE A 68 3.96 -0.79 1.48
CA PHE A 68 4.58 0.23 0.64
C PHE A 68 5.81 -0.38 -0.06
N LEU A 69 5.79 -0.41 -1.39
CA LEU A 69 6.79 -1.10 -2.21
C LEU A 69 7.44 -0.12 -3.17
N PRO A 70 8.64 0.39 -2.86
CA PRO A 70 9.42 1.17 -3.81
C PRO A 70 9.76 0.38 -5.08
N ALA A 71 10.14 1.09 -6.14
CA ALA A 71 10.68 0.46 -7.33
C ALA A 71 11.91 -0.39 -6.98
N GLY A 72 11.97 -1.61 -7.50
CA GLY A 72 13.02 -2.60 -7.26
C GLY A 72 12.86 -3.43 -5.98
N VAL A 73 11.84 -3.18 -5.15
CA VAL A 73 11.63 -3.89 -3.88
C VAL A 73 10.56 -4.97 -4.03
N SER A 74 10.92 -6.24 -3.88
CA SER A 74 9.94 -7.34 -3.90
C SER A 74 8.99 -7.27 -2.71
N HIS A 75 7.75 -7.74 -2.88
CA HIS A 75 6.80 -7.89 -1.79
C HIS A 75 7.39 -8.76 -0.66
N PRO A 76 7.39 -8.30 0.61
CA PRO A 76 8.03 -9.01 1.73
C PRO A 76 7.39 -10.36 2.08
N TYR A 77 6.20 -10.66 1.56
CA TYR A 77 5.49 -11.92 1.79
C TYR A 77 5.45 -12.80 0.53
N ALA A 78 6.21 -12.46 -0.51
CA ALA A 78 6.34 -13.30 -1.69
C ALA A 78 7.08 -14.60 -1.35
N THR A 79 6.60 -15.72 -1.88
CA THR A 79 7.24 -17.04 -1.75
C THR A 79 7.49 -17.65 -3.13
N ASN A 80 8.10 -18.83 -3.19
CA ASN A 80 8.28 -19.54 -4.46
C ASN A 80 6.94 -19.98 -5.08
N GLU A 81 5.96 -20.32 -4.23
CA GLU A 81 4.61 -20.75 -4.62
C GLU A 81 3.71 -19.56 -4.96
N ALA A 82 4.00 -18.38 -4.39
CA ALA A 82 3.31 -17.13 -4.66
C ALA A 82 4.32 -15.98 -4.83
N PRO A 83 5.01 -15.93 -5.99
CA PRO A 83 6.02 -14.90 -6.25
C PRO A 83 5.37 -13.54 -6.44
N ASP A 84 6.14 -12.47 -6.22
CA ASP A 84 5.73 -11.11 -6.57
C ASP A 84 5.72 -10.94 -8.10
N LYS A 85 4.54 -11.11 -8.69
CA LYS A 85 4.29 -10.99 -10.14
C LYS A 85 4.09 -9.56 -10.61
N SER A 86 4.14 -8.59 -9.72
CA SER A 86 3.84 -7.21 -10.09
C SER A 86 4.99 -6.55 -10.84
N ASP A 87 4.72 -5.41 -11.47
CA ASP A 87 5.73 -4.58 -12.13
C ASP A 87 6.67 -3.94 -11.10
N GLN A 88 7.71 -4.68 -10.72
CA GLN A 88 8.71 -4.23 -9.75
C GLN A 88 9.54 -3.04 -10.25
N THR A 89 9.45 -2.64 -11.51
CA THR A 89 10.11 -1.41 -12.00
C THR A 89 9.41 -0.14 -11.53
N LYS A 90 8.19 -0.28 -11.00
CA LYS A 90 7.35 0.81 -10.50
C LYS A 90 7.18 0.76 -8.99
N GLU A 91 6.86 1.93 -8.46
CA GLU A 91 6.33 2.05 -7.11
C GLU A 91 4.93 1.45 -7.05
N ARG A 92 4.68 0.71 -5.99
CA ARG A 92 3.46 -0.06 -5.79
C ARG A 92 2.98 0.09 -4.35
N ILE A 93 1.67 0.00 -4.17
CA ILE A 93 1.06 -0.24 -2.86
C ILE A 93 0.28 -1.54 -2.98
N TRP A 94 0.36 -2.40 -1.97
CA TRP A 94 -0.54 -3.55 -1.86
C TRP A 94 -1.39 -3.42 -0.61
N SER A 95 -2.66 -3.87 -0.67
CA SER A 95 -3.56 -3.87 0.49
C SER A 95 -4.42 -5.14 0.54
N GLY A 96 -4.43 -5.89 1.63
CA GLY A 96 -5.24 -7.10 1.74
C GLY A 96 -5.03 -7.91 3.02
N ASN A 97 -5.76 -9.01 3.14
CA ASN A 97 -5.71 -9.94 4.30
C ASN A 97 -4.96 -11.25 3.98
N GLY A 98 -4.16 -11.29 2.91
CA GLY A 98 -3.55 -12.52 2.41
C GLY A 98 -2.38 -12.29 1.46
N ILE A 99 -2.20 -13.18 0.48
CA ILE A 99 -1.09 -13.10 -0.49
C ILE A 99 -1.56 -12.38 -1.76
N ALA A 100 -0.69 -11.59 -2.38
CA ALA A 100 -0.89 -11.06 -3.72
C ALA A 100 -0.63 -12.16 -4.75
N TYR A 101 -1.57 -12.43 -5.66
CA TYR A 101 -1.44 -13.53 -6.63
C TYR A 101 -1.13 -13.07 -8.05
N ASP A 102 -1.43 -11.81 -8.35
CA ASP A 102 -1.35 -11.22 -9.68
C ASP A 102 -0.95 -9.74 -9.62
N ASP A 103 -0.39 -9.21 -10.71
CA ASP A 103 -0.07 -7.78 -10.86
C ASP A 103 -1.28 -6.88 -10.58
N SER A 104 -2.48 -7.33 -10.96
CA SER A 104 -3.73 -6.61 -10.74
C SER A 104 -4.12 -6.40 -9.27
N ASP A 105 -3.46 -7.10 -8.32
CA ASP A 105 -3.63 -6.92 -6.87
C ASP A 105 -2.94 -5.65 -6.33
N PHE A 106 -2.05 -5.05 -7.12
CA PHE A 106 -1.26 -3.92 -6.71
C PHE A 106 -1.90 -2.61 -7.19
N TYR A 107 -1.79 -1.61 -6.33
CA TYR A 107 -2.11 -0.24 -6.70
C TYR A 107 -0.91 0.40 -7.37
N TYR A 108 -1.18 1.04 -8.49
CA TYR A 108 -0.22 1.86 -9.22
C TYR A 108 -0.67 3.31 -9.24
N LYS A 109 0.29 4.23 -9.24
CA LYS A 109 0.01 5.65 -9.34
C LYS A 109 -0.56 5.99 -10.73
N VAL A 110 -1.71 6.67 -10.78
CA VAL A 110 -2.42 7.04 -12.02
C VAL A 110 -2.67 8.54 -12.17
N GLY A 111 -2.34 9.36 -11.17
CA GLY A 111 -2.47 10.82 -11.23
C GLY A 111 -1.84 11.53 -10.03
N ASN A 112 -1.70 12.85 -10.13
CA ASN A 112 -1.33 13.78 -9.05
C ASN A 112 -2.50 14.72 -8.76
#